data_AF-A0A920Q6C4-F1
#
_entry.id   AF-A0A920Q6C4-F1
#
_cell.length_a   1.000
_cell.length_b   1.000
_cell.length_c   1.000
_cell.angle_alpha   90.00
_cell.angle_beta   90.00
_cell.angle_gamma   90.00
#
_symmetry.space_group_name_H-M   'P 1'
#
loop_
_entity.id
_entity.type
_entity.pdbx_description
1 polymer ?
#
loop_
_entity_poly.entity_id
_entity_poly.type
_entity_poly.pdbx_seq_one_letter_code
_entity_poly.pdbx_strand_id
1 'polypeptide(L)'
;MIELSGTTNPSVSDFIQWSGRGTLRELPLFTGTPSQVVDQLEAWFKAEACDGFVLAATHMPGAYEDFVDQVVPELQNRGLFRKDYSAGTLRDNLGFVRP
;
A
#
# COMPACT_ATOMS: atom_id res chain seq x y z
N MET A 1 7.03 25.90 2.19
CA MET A 1 8.23 25.49 1.42
C MET A 1 9.36 26.48 1.58
N ILE A 2 9.20 27.74 1.17
CA ILE A 2 10.22 28.80 1.40
C ILE A 2 10.57 28.92 2.90
N GLU A 3 9.56 28.90 3.78
CA GLU A 3 9.78 28.90 5.24
C GLU A 3 10.45 27.63 5.79
N LEU A 4 10.30 26.49 5.11
CA LEU A 4 10.88 25.19 5.53
C LEU A 4 12.30 24.99 4.99
N SER A 5 12.57 25.44 3.76
CA SER A 5 13.88 25.34 3.12
C SER A 5 14.82 26.48 3.48
N GLY A 6 14.28 27.62 3.95
CA GLY A 6 15.05 28.85 4.17
C GLY A 6 15.54 29.51 2.89
N THR A 7 15.08 29.05 1.72
CA THR A 7 15.48 29.54 0.40
C THR A 7 14.30 30.21 -0.30
N THR A 8 14.54 31.38 -0.91
CA THR A 8 13.51 32.15 -1.63
C THR A 8 13.09 31.53 -2.96
N ASN A 9 13.90 30.62 -3.52
CA ASN A 9 13.60 29.87 -4.73
C ASN A 9 13.99 28.39 -4.57
N PRO A 10 13.16 27.56 -3.91
CA PRO A 10 13.47 26.16 -3.67
C PRO A 10 13.43 25.32 -4.96
N SER A 11 14.38 24.40 -5.07
CA SER A 11 14.44 23.42 -6.15
C SER A 11 13.41 22.30 -5.97
N VAL A 12 13.23 21.47 -7.01
CA VAL A 12 12.43 20.23 -6.92
C VAL A 12 13.00 19.29 -5.85
N SER A 13 14.31 19.24 -5.68
CA SER A 13 14.95 18.45 -4.62
C SER A 13 14.59 18.99 -3.23
N ASP A 14 14.60 20.31 -3.05
CA ASP A 14 14.19 20.94 -1.79
C ASP A 14 12.72 20.62 -1.47
N PHE A 15 11.85 20.63 -2.49
CA PHE A 15 10.45 20.26 -2.32
C PHE A 15 10.30 18.85 -1.77
N ILE A 16 10.95 17.86 -2.38
CA ILE A 16 10.88 16.47 -1.93
C ILE A 16 11.45 16.33 -0.52
N GLN A 17 12.63 16.93 -0.26
CA GLN A 17 13.30 16.82 1.03
C GLN A 17 12.49 17.42 2.19
N TRP A 18 11.91 18.61 2.01
CA TRP A 18 11.27 19.35 3.09
C TRP A 18 9.78 19.07 3.23
N SER A 19 9.09 18.73 2.15
CA SER A 19 7.68 18.35 2.22
C SER A 19 7.46 16.86 2.49
N GLY A 20 8.47 16.03 2.22
CA GLY A 20 8.35 14.57 2.24
C GLY A 20 7.49 14.00 1.10
N ARG A 21 6.97 14.85 0.21
CA ARG A 21 6.14 14.44 -0.93
C ARG A 21 6.97 13.67 -1.95
N GLY A 22 6.37 12.63 -2.52
CA GLY A 22 7.04 11.73 -3.46
C GLY A 22 7.98 10.74 -2.77
N THR A 23 7.91 10.59 -1.44
CA THR A 23 8.67 9.60 -0.68
C THR A 23 7.75 8.59 -0.01
N LEU A 24 8.27 7.44 0.40
CA LEU A 24 7.50 6.43 1.15
C LEU A 24 6.93 6.96 2.47
N ARG A 25 7.50 8.05 3.02
CA ARG A 25 7.03 8.68 4.27
C ARG A 25 5.71 9.43 4.10
N GLU A 26 5.30 9.71 2.87
CA GLU A 26 4.01 10.32 2.58
C GLU A 26 2.84 9.34 2.78
N LEU A 27 3.10 8.04 2.65
CA LEU A 27 2.07 7.01 2.67
C LEU A 27 1.82 6.50 4.12
N PRO A 28 0.60 5.99 4.41
CA PRO A 28 0.35 5.27 5.64
C PRO A 28 1.33 4.10 5.82
N LEU A 29 1.92 3.99 7.02
CA LEU A 29 2.83 2.92 7.38
C LEU A 29 2.12 1.94 8.30
N PHE A 30 1.87 0.72 7.81
CA PHE A 30 1.41 -0.40 8.62
C PHE A 30 2.63 -1.20 9.10
N THR A 31 2.85 -1.21 10.41
CA THR A 31 4.02 -1.85 11.03
C THR A 31 3.59 -2.78 12.15
N GLY A 32 4.20 -3.97 12.21
CA GLY A 32 3.91 -4.97 13.25
C GLY A 32 4.21 -6.38 12.77
N THR A 33 3.73 -7.37 13.53
CA THR A 33 3.67 -8.77 13.08
C THR A 33 2.70 -8.93 11.90
N PRO A 34 2.76 -10.03 11.13
CA PRO A 34 1.83 -10.25 10.02
C PRO A 34 0.36 -10.11 10.41
N SER A 35 -0.06 -10.69 11.55
CA SER A 35 -1.43 -10.53 12.05
C SER A 35 -1.77 -9.09 12.39
N GLN A 36 -0.87 -8.32 13.01
CA GLN A 36 -1.09 -6.90 13.31
C GLN A 36 -1.21 -6.05 12.04
N VAL A 37 -0.45 -6.37 11.00
CA VAL A 37 -0.57 -5.70 9.69
C VAL A 37 -1.94 -6.02 9.08
N VAL A 38 -2.37 -7.28 9.11
CA VAL A 38 -3.70 -7.66 8.61
C VAL A 38 -4.83 -7.01 9.41
N ASP A 39 -4.71 -6.90 10.73
CA ASP A 39 -5.70 -6.19 11.56
C ASP A 39 -5.87 -4.73 11.12
N GLN A 40 -4.77 -4.06 10.77
CA GLN A 40 -4.78 -2.67 10.29
C GLN A 40 -5.40 -2.54 8.89
N LEU A 41 -5.03 -3.43 7.96
CA LEU A 41 -5.59 -3.47 6.61
C LEU A 41 -7.10 -3.77 6.64
N GLU A 42 -7.50 -4.74 7.47
CA GLU A 42 -8.89 -5.14 7.67
C GLU A 42 -9.72 -4.00 8.27
N ALA A 43 -9.17 -3.25 9.23
CA ALA A 43 -9.85 -2.08 9.80
C ALA A 43 -10.15 -1.01 8.74
N TRP A 44 -9.21 -0.72 7.85
CA TRP A 44 -9.41 0.24 6.74
C TRP A 44 -10.45 -0.26 5.73
N PHE A 45 -10.37 -1.53 5.35
CA PHE A 45 -11.31 -2.14 4.43
C PHE A 45 -12.74 -2.15 4.99
N LYS A 46 -12.92 -2.56 6.25
CA LYS A 46 -14.23 -2.58 6.93
C LYS A 46 -14.81 -1.19 7.19
N ALA A 47 -13.96 -0.17 7.29
CA ALA A 47 -14.38 1.21 7.39
C ALA A 47 -14.77 1.83 6.04
N GLU A 48 -14.80 1.04 4.95
CA GLU A 48 -15.07 1.50 3.58
C GLU A 48 -14.10 2.62 3.14
N ALA A 49 -12.88 2.65 3.69
CA ALA A 49 -11.87 3.63 3.33
C ALA A 49 -11.22 3.34 1.96
N CYS A 50 -11.27 2.08 1.52
CA CYS A 50 -10.70 1.63 0.25
C CYS A 50 -11.23 0.23 -0.16
N ASP A 51 -11.23 -0.05 -1.46
CA ASP A 51 -11.53 -1.39 -2.01
C ASP A 51 -10.31 -2.32 -2.06
N GLY A 52 -9.11 -1.76 -1.91
CA GLY A 52 -7.84 -2.48 -1.98
C GLY A 52 -6.65 -1.55 -1.78
N PHE A 53 -5.45 -2.14 -1.77
CA PHE A 53 -4.22 -1.42 -1.42
C PHE A 53 -3.19 -1.51 -2.55
N VAL A 54 -2.48 -0.41 -2.76
CA VAL A 54 -1.24 -0.38 -3.55
C VAL A 54 -0.08 -0.42 -2.58
N LEU A 55 0.77 -1.45 -2.70
CA LEU A 55 1.91 -1.63 -1.82
C LEU A 55 3.14 -0.89 -2.35
N ALA A 56 3.74 -0.06 -1.50
CA ALA A 56 5.01 0.60 -1.80
C ALA A 56 6.12 -0.08 -0.99
N ALA A 57 7.02 -0.79 -1.68
CA ALA A 57 8.10 -1.53 -1.04
C ALA A 57 9.13 -0.61 -0.36
N THR A 58 9.49 -0.93 0.89
CA THR A 58 10.59 -0.26 1.62
C THR A 58 11.96 -0.61 1.07
N HIS A 59 12.10 -1.82 0.52
CA HIS A 59 13.28 -2.33 -0.15
C HIS A 59 12.88 -3.44 -1.14
N MET A 60 13.68 -3.66 -2.18
CA MET A 60 13.38 -4.66 -3.22
C MET A 60 14.53 -5.67 -3.39
N PRO A 61 14.22 -6.95 -3.65
CA PRO A 61 12.88 -7.54 -3.79
C PRO A 61 12.19 -7.90 -2.44
N GLY A 62 12.94 -7.97 -1.34
CA GLY A 62 12.51 -8.63 -0.10
C GLY A 62 11.18 -8.17 0.51
N ALA A 63 10.82 -6.88 0.41
CA ALA A 63 9.55 -6.41 0.99
C ALA A 63 8.31 -7.04 0.33
N TYR A 64 8.37 -7.36 -0.97
CA TYR A 64 7.27 -8.04 -1.64
C TYR A 64 7.22 -9.53 -1.28
N GLU A 65 8.38 -10.17 -1.14
CA GLU A 65 8.50 -11.57 -0.73
C GLU A 65 7.94 -11.75 0.69
N ASP A 66 8.36 -10.91 1.64
CA ASP A 66 7.86 -10.94 3.02
C ASP A 66 6.33 -10.74 3.08
N PHE A 67 5.79 -9.83 2.27
CA PHE A 67 4.35 -9.59 2.23
C PHE A 67 3.60 -10.81 1.67
N VAL A 68 4.09 -11.38 0.58
CA VAL A 68 3.48 -12.57 -0.05
C VAL A 68 3.56 -13.79 0.85
N ASP A 69 4.69 -14.00 1.52
CA ASP A 69 4.91 -15.21 2.33
C ASP A 69 4.24 -15.13 3.70
N GLN A 70 4.11 -13.93 4.27
CA GLN A 70 3.62 -13.77 5.65
C GLN A 70 2.23 -13.13 5.75
N VAL A 71 1.90 -12.15 4.90
CA VAL A 71 0.66 -11.36 5.02
C VAL A 71 -0.46 -11.95 4.17
N VAL A 72 -0.18 -12.38 2.93
CA VAL A 72 -1.19 -12.95 2.02
C VAL A 72 -1.87 -14.20 2.59
N PRO A 73 -1.17 -15.18 3.20
CA PRO A 73 -1.83 -16.34 3.78
C PRO A 73 -2.77 -15.98 4.93
N GLU A 74 -2.42 -14.99 5.75
CA GLU A 74 -3.26 -14.51 6.84
C GLU A 74 -4.54 -13.82 6.30
N LEU A 75 -4.41 -12.98 5.26
CA LEU A 75 -5.57 -12.41 4.57
C LEU A 75 -6.49 -13.50 3.99
N GLN A 76 -5.92 -14.54 3.38
CA GLN A 76 -6.67 -15.69 2.84
C GLN A 76 -7.35 -16.52 3.93
N ASN A 77 -6.70 -16.71 5.08
CA ASN A 77 -7.27 -17.42 6.24
C ASN A 77 -8.49 -16.69 6.80
N ARG A 78 -8.48 -15.36 6.76
CA ARG A 78 -9.61 -14.51 7.20
C ARG A 78 -10.68 -14.31 6.13
N GLY A 79 -10.49 -14.84 4.92
CA GLY A 79 -11.42 -14.65 3.81
C GLY A 79 -11.42 -13.25 3.20
N LEU A 80 -10.38 -12.45 3.48
CA LEU A 80 -10.22 -11.08 2.97
C LEU A 80 -9.54 -11.03 1.60
N PHE A 81 -8.92 -12.14 1.17
CA PHE A 81 -8.24 -12.22 -0.12
C PHE A 81 -8.50 -13.56 -0.81
N ARG A 82 -8.49 -13.54 -2.15
CA ARG A 82 -8.67 -14.75 -2.97
C ARG A 82 -7.55 -15.75 -2.74
N LYS A 83 -7.88 -17.05 -2.79
CA LYS A 83 -6.91 -18.16 -2.67
C LYS A 83 -6.26 -18.53 -4.00
N ASP A 84 -6.96 -18.30 -5.10
CA ASP A 84 -6.48 -18.57 -6.44
C ASP A 84 -7.06 -17.54 -7.42
N TYR A 85 -6.46 -17.42 -8.59
CA TYR A 85 -7.00 -16.65 -9.68
C TYR A 85 -8.04 -17.49 -10.45
N SER A 86 -9.21 -16.91 -10.72
CA SER A 86 -10.08 -17.45 -11.75
C SER A 86 -9.44 -17.26 -13.13
N ALA A 87 -9.62 -18.22 -14.03
CA ALA A 87 -9.23 -18.04 -15.43
C ALA A 87 -9.97 -16.82 -16.02
N GLY A 88 -9.25 -15.78 -16.43
CA GLY A 88 -9.87 -14.54 -16.91
C GLY A 88 -8.91 -13.38 -17.10
N THR A 89 -9.48 -12.22 -17.40
CA THR A 89 -8.77 -10.95 -17.57
C THR A 89 -8.65 -10.19 -16.24
N LEU A 90 -7.85 -9.12 -16.22
CA LEU A 90 -7.81 -8.20 -15.07
C LEU A 90 -9.21 -7.69 -14.70
N ARG A 91 -10.06 -7.40 -15.70
CA ARG A 91 -11.42 -6.92 -15.47
C ARG A 91 -12.27 -7.95 -14.74
N ASP A 92 -12.14 -9.22 -15.12
CA ASP A 92 -12.86 -10.33 -14.47
C ASP A 92 -12.38 -10.49 -13.02
N ASN A 93 -11.07 -10.36 -12.78
CA ASN A 93 -10.49 -10.44 -11.43
C ASN A 93 -10.89 -9.27 -10.51
N LEU A 94 -11.34 -8.14 -11.06
CA LEU A 94 -11.83 -6.98 -10.33
C LEU A 94 -13.36 -6.95 -10.20
N GLY A 95 -14.08 -7.91 -10.79
CA GLY A 95 -15.54 -8.02 -10.68
C GLY A 95 -16.33 -6.98 -11.49
N PHE A 96 -15.73 -6.35 -12.50
CA PHE A 96 -16.44 -5.35 -13.31
C PHE A 96 -17.29 -5.97 -14.43
N VAL A 97 -18.51 -5.43 -14.61
CA VAL A 97 -19.42 -5.81 -15.69
C VAL A 97 -18.87 -5.35 -17.05
N ARG A 98 -19.09 -6.15 -18.11
CA ARG A 98 -18.74 -5.75 -19.48
C ARG A 98 -19.73 -4.68 -20.00
N PRO A 99 -19.24 -3.60 -20.63
CA PRO A 99 -20.11 -2.61 -21.28
C PRO A 99 -20.88 -3.20 -22.46
#